data_AF-A0A0A9YFN7-F1
#
_entry.id   AF-A0A0A9YFN7-F1
#
_cell.length_a   1.000
_cell.length_b   1.000
_cell.length_c   1.000
_cell.angle_alpha   90.00
_cell.angle_beta   90.00
_cell.angle_gamma   90.00
#
_symmetry.space_group_name_H-M   'P 1'
#
loop_
_entity.id
_entity.type
_entity.pdbx_description
1 polymer ?
#
loop_
_entity_poly.entity_id
_entity_poly.type
_entity_poly.pdbx_seq_one_letter_code
_entity_poly.pdbx_strand_id
1 'polypeptide(L)'
;MHNYRCRSLDGTTMNSHSNDCYECDHRVVYVPRKAVPKETIESGTLVRKIPMTRFMFPRYVGDDRGEEYSSKSLEPMYNTIFTKSKIVGEVTISRDNWKEHPYTFAYHDGSYGLMNEFGVAIGESTCASKLASQPIFDNGKALLEVSELTRIALEHSTTAREAVRLMGLLAQKYGYYGSEWYDGDMESTMQESGEALIVSDPLEVWIFHIVPDDTGASAVWIAQRLPDDHITTITNGFVIRKVPGKPTKDVIYSDNIFAVANRTGIWD
;
A
#
# COMPACT_ATOMS: atom_id res chain seq x y z
N MET A 1 -36.05 21.96 -1.34
CA MET A 1 -34.69 21.62 -1.80
C MET A 1 -34.42 20.20 -1.35
N HIS A 2 -34.37 19.24 -2.27
CA HIS A 2 -33.96 17.88 -1.95
C HIS A 2 -32.44 17.86 -1.85
N ASN A 3 -31.92 17.79 -0.62
CA ASN A 3 -30.52 17.50 -0.37
C ASN A 3 -30.29 16.03 -0.75
N TYR A 4 -29.92 15.78 -2.01
CA TYR A 4 -29.40 14.48 -2.43
C TYR A 4 -28.09 14.27 -1.68
N ARG A 5 -28.13 13.51 -0.58
CA ARG A 5 -26.91 13.03 0.11
C ARG A 5 -26.36 11.89 -0.74
N CYS A 6 -25.11 12.00 -1.24
CA CYS A 6 -24.46 10.87 -1.92
C CYS A 6 -23.92 9.90 -0.87
N ARG A 7 -24.82 9.13 -0.25
CA ARG A 7 -24.48 7.97 0.57
C ARG A 7 -24.97 6.72 -0.16
N SER A 8 -24.31 5.59 0.07
CA SER A 8 -24.87 4.28 -0.28
C SER A 8 -26.31 4.15 0.27
N LEU A 9 -27.14 3.40 -0.45
CA LEU A 9 -28.57 3.24 -0.10
C LEU A 9 -28.76 2.59 1.27
N ASP A 10 -27.86 1.69 1.66
CA ASP A 10 -27.88 0.93 2.91
C ASP A 10 -26.98 1.54 4.01
N GLY A 11 -26.29 2.64 3.72
CA GLY A 11 -25.41 3.33 4.65
C GLY A 11 -24.03 2.69 4.84
N THR A 12 -23.68 1.68 4.05
CA THR A 12 -22.35 1.05 4.03
C THR A 12 -21.30 1.92 3.33
N THR A 13 -20.03 1.74 3.65
CA THR A 13 -18.95 2.27 2.81
C THR A 13 -18.74 1.32 1.62
N MET A 14 -18.35 1.88 0.47
CA MET A 14 -18.09 1.10 -0.74
C MET A 14 -16.75 1.52 -1.35
N ASN A 15 -15.99 0.52 -1.77
CA ASN A 15 -14.74 0.68 -2.50
C ASN A 15 -14.72 -0.36 -3.64
N SER A 16 -14.33 0.07 -4.83
CA SER A 16 -14.22 -0.78 -6.01
C SER A 16 -13.02 -0.35 -6.83
N HIS A 17 -12.34 -1.33 -7.41
CA HIS A 17 -11.14 -1.14 -8.22
C HIS A 17 -11.19 -2.10 -9.41
N SER A 18 -10.94 -1.59 -10.62
CA SER A 18 -10.64 -2.38 -11.81
C SER A 18 -9.14 -2.60 -11.93
N ASN A 19 -8.66 -3.79 -11.61
CA ASN A 19 -7.25 -4.17 -11.81
C ASN A 19 -7.01 -4.43 -13.29
N ASP A 20 -6.43 -3.47 -13.99
CA ASP A 20 -6.27 -3.38 -15.45
C ASP A 20 -4.95 -3.99 -15.98
N CYS A 21 -4.30 -4.81 -15.17
CA CYS A 21 -3.06 -5.49 -15.53
C CYS A 21 -3.27 -6.70 -16.47
N TYR A 22 -2.56 -6.71 -17.60
CA TYR A 22 -2.70 -7.73 -18.65
C TYR A 22 -2.18 -9.13 -18.24
N GLU A 23 -1.00 -9.22 -17.60
CA GLU A 23 -0.35 -10.51 -17.28
C GLU A 23 -0.26 -10.78 -15.76
N CYS A 24 -1.12 -10.13 -14.98
CA CYS A 24 -1.10 -10.32 -13.53
C CYS A 24 -1.59 -11.70 -13.12
N ASP A 25 -1.08 -12.17 -11.99
CA ASP A 25 -1.74 -13.24 -11.24
C ASP A 25 -3.10 -12.71 -10.76
N HIS A 26 -4.21 -13.28 -11.19
CA HIS A 26 -5.55 -12.81 -10.79
C HIS A 26 -6.16 -13.63 -9.64
N ARG A 27 -5.39 -14.56 -9.04
CA ARG A 27 -5.88 -15.36 -7.92
C ARG A 27 -6.23 -14.48 -6.72
N VAL A 28 -7.42 -14.66 -6.15
CA VAL A 28 -7.73 -14.15 -4.83
C VAL A 28 -7.31 -15.19 -3.81
N VAL A 29 -6.39 -14.83 -2.91
CA VAL A 29 -5.83 -15.75 -1.91
C VAL A 29 -6.27 -15.31 -0.52
N TYR A 30 -6.73 -16.24 0.31
CA TYR A 30 -6.98 -15.96 1.71
C TYR A 30 -5.68 -16.15 2.51
N VAL A 31 -5.22 -15.07 3.15
CA VAL A 31 -4.07 -15.09 4.05
C VAL A 31 -4.59 -15.26 5.47
N PRO A 32 -4.30 -16.39 6.16
CA PRO A 32 -4.80 -16.62 7.51
C PRO A 32 -4.07 -15.76 8.54
N ARG A 33 -4.70 -15.59 9.72
CA ARG A 33 -4.03 -15.01 10.90
C ARG A 33 -2.74 -15.76 11.20
N LYS A 34 -1.69 -15.03 11.59
CA LYS A 34 -0.42 -15.62 12.02
C LYS A 34 -0.09 -15.15 13.42
N ALA A 35 0.17 -16.08 14.33
CA ALA A 35 0.58 -15.74 15.69
C ALA A 35 1.86 -14.89 15.68
N VAL A 36 1.87 -13.82 16.47
CA VAL A 36 3.06 -12.99 16.67
C VAL A 36 3.91 -13.64 17.76
N PRO A 37 5.22 -13.89 17.54
CA PRO A 37 6.09 -14.49 18.55
C PRO A 37 6.12 -13.69 19.85
N LYS A 38 6.24 -14.37 20.99
CA LYS A 38 6.20 -13.73 22.32
C LYS A 38 7.31 -12.71 22.49
N GLU A 39 8.47 -12.97 21.89
CA GLU A 39 9.65 -12.11 21.91
C GLU A 39 9.41 -10.82 21.11
N THR A 40 8.63 -10.91 20.02
CA THR A 40 8.20 -9.75 19.24
C THR A 40 7.22 -8.90 20.05
N ILE A 41 6.29 -9.55 20.74
CA ILE A 41 5.37 -8.87 21.66
C ILE A 41 6.18 -8.15 22.74
N GLU A 42 7.06 -8.85 23.46
CA GLU A 42 7.86 -8.30 24.58
C GLU A 42 8.79 -7.17 24.16
N SER A 43 9.47 -7.28 23.01
CA SER A 43 10.34 -6.23 22.46
C SER A 43 9.57 -5.04 21.88
N GLY A 44 8.27 -5.20 21.61
CA GLY A 44 7.44 -4.18 21.00
C GLY A 44 7.81 -3.82 19.56
N THR A 45 8.49 -4.74 18.89
CA THR A 45 9.13 -4.51 17.60
C THR A 45 8.92 -5.71 16.70
N LEU A 46 8.07 -5.57 15.68
CA LEU A 46 7.80 -6.62 14.70
C LEU A 46 8.67 -6.43 13.46
N VAL A 47 9.36 -7.50 13.05
CA VAL A 47 10.17 -7.51 11.83
C VAL A 47 9.42 -8.28 10.75
N ARG A 48 9.20 -7.64 9.60
CA ARG A 48 8.49 -8.17 8.44
C ARG A 48 9.44 -8.23 7.25
N LYS A 49 9.68 -9.42 6.73
CA LYS A 49 10.48 -9.63 5.50
C LYS A 49 9.74 -9.09 4.29
N ILE A 50 10.45 -8.42 3.40
CA ILE A 50 9.91 -7.85 2.16
C ILE A 50 10.40 -8.68 0.97
N PRO A 51 9.50 -9.43 0.30
CA PRO A 51 9.84 -10.09 -0.95
C PRO A 51 10.04 -9.06 -2.07
N MET A 52 10.80 -9.43 -3.09
CA MET A 52 10.82 -8.68 -4.34
C MET A 52 9.42 -8.69 -4.93
N THR A 53 8.88 -7.50 -5.22
CA THR A 53 7.55 -7.36 -5.83
C THR A 53 7.51 -8.06 -7.18
N ARG A 54 6.42 -8.78 -7.43
CA ARG A 54 6.11 -9.41 -8.71
C ARG A 54 4.60 -9.42 -8.89
N PHE A 55 4.14 -9.04 -10.07
CA PHE A 55 2.71 -9.01 -10.41
C PHE A 55 2.27 -10.25 -11.18
N MET A 56 3.15 -10.83 -12.00
CA MET A 56 2.86 -12.01 -12.82
C MET A 56 2.77 -13.30 -12.01
N PHE A 57 2.07 -14.31 -12.55
CA PHE A 57 1.93 -15.60 -11.90
C PHE A 57 3.26 -16.39 -11.78
N PRO A 58 3.51 -17.00 -10.60
CA PRO A 58 2.93 -16.68 -9.29
C PRO A 58 3.50 -15.36 -8.76
N ARG A 59 2.63 -14.48 -8.23
CA ARG A 59 3.05 -13.19 -7.64
C ARG A 59 3.98 -13.37 -6.43
N TYR A 60 3.82 -14.49 -5.73
CA TYR A 60 4.60 -14.85 -4.56
C TYR A 60 4.68 -16.37 -4.44
N VAL A 61 5.84 -16.87 -4.02
CA VAL A 61 6.05 -18.28 -3.66
C VAL A 61 6.70 -18.33 -2.29
N GLY A 62 6.00 -18.85 -1.30
CA GLY A 62 6.49 -19.00 0.06
C GLY A 62 5.38 -19.32 1.06
N ASP A 63 5.79 -19.68 2.27
CA ASP A 63 4.88 -20.22 3.28
C ASP A 63 4.37 -19.17 4.28
N ASP A 64 4.68 -17.89 4.04
CA ASP A 64 4.33 -16.79 4.95
C ASP A 64 2.93 -16.19 4.73
N ARG A 65 2.27 -16.48 3.61
CA ARG A 65 1.00 -15.83 3.18
C ARG A 65 -0.18 -16.79 2.97
N GLY A 66 -0.07 -18.03 3.44
CA GLY A 66 -1.10 -19.06 3.20
C GLY A 66 -0.61 -20.19 2.30
N GLU A 67 -1.38 -21.28 2.26
CA GLU A 67 -1.00 -22.52 1.57
C GLU A 67 -1.00 -22.34 0.05
N GLU A 68 -1.88 -21.48 -0.48
CA GLU A 68 -2.05 -21.17 -1.90
C GLU A 68 -0.81 -20.52 -2.54
N TYR A 69 0.07 -19.95 -1.72
CA TYR A 69 1.38 -19.43 -2.13
C TYR A 69 2.52 -20.41 -1.90
N SER A 70 2.29 -21.53 -1.22
CA SER A 70 3.32 -22.55 -1.05
C SER A 70 3.64 -23.21 -2.40
N SER A 71 4.90 -23.59 -2.58
CA SER A 71 5.33 -24.40 -3.75
C SER A 71 4.50 -25.68 -3.91
N LYS A 72 3.98 -26.24 -2.81
CA LYS A 72 3.12 -27.43 -2.84
C LYS A 72 1.80 -27.22 -3.59
N SER A 73 1.33 -25.98 -3.64
CA SER A 73 0.08 -25.60 -4.30
C SER A 73 0.28 -25.25 -5.78
N LEU A 74 1.53 -25.21 -6.25
CA LEU A 74 1.84 -25.08 -7.67
C LEU A 74 1.74 -26.45 -8.35
N GLU A 75 1.24 -26.47 -9.59
CA GLU A 75 1.27 -27.71 -10.39
C GLU A 75 2.73 -28.19 -10.56
N PRO A 76 2.97 -29.52 -10.64
CA PRO A 76 4.32 -30.07 -10.70
C PRO A 76 5.21 -29.48 -11.78
N MET A 77 4.64 -29.10 -12.93
CA MET A 77 5.37 -28.44 -14.02
C MET A 77 5.93 -27.07 -13.60
N TYR A 78 5.23 -26.33 -12.75
CA TYR A 78 5.64 -25.00 -12.29
C TYR A 78 6.71 -25.07 -11.20
N ASN A 79 6.83 -26.19 -10.48
CA ASN A 79 7.83 -26.35 -9.42
C ASN A 79 9.28 -26.39 -9.93
N THR A 80 9.49 -26.64 -11.22
CA THR A 80 10.82 -26.56 -11.84
C THR A 80 11.12 -25.17 -12.41
N ILE A 81 10.11 -24.30 -12.52
CA ILE A 81 10.21 -22.96 -13.12
C ILE A 81 10.26 -21.89 -12.03
N PHE A 82 9.39 -21.99 -11.02
CA PHE A 82 9.26 -21.00 -9.98
C PHE A 82 9.91 -21.47 -8.68
N THR A 83 10.77 -20.61 -8.14
CA THR A 83 11.44 -20.81 -6.86
C THR A 83 10.85 -19.87 -5.81
N LYS A 84 11.23 -20.08 -4.54
CA LYS A 84 10.81 -19.21 -3.43
C LYS A 84 11.15 -17.75 -3.74
N SER A 85 10.20 -16.85 -3.50
CA SER A 85 10.38 -15.43 -3.74
C SER A 85 11.62 -14.89 -3.00
N LYS A 86 12.45 -14.15 -3.72
CA LYS A 86 13.65 -13.50 -3.17
C LYS A 86 13.23 -12.44 -2.15
N ILE A 87 13.83 -12.46 -0.96
CA ILE A 87 13.68 -11.39 0.03
C ILE A 87 14.70 -10.30 -0.31
N VAL A 88 14.24 -9.05 -0.38
CA VAL A 88 15.05 -7.87 -0.75
C VAL A 88 15.32 -6.93 0.41
N GLY A 89 14.58 -7.08 1.52
CA GLY A 89 14.83 -6.34 2.74
C GLY A 89 13.87 -6.72 3.86
N GLU A 90 13.88 -5.94 4.92
CA GLU A 90 13.02 -6.11 6.08
C GLU A 90 12.55 -4.75 6.57
N VAL A 91 11.31 -4.69 7.05
CA VAL A 91 10.79 -3.52 7.77
C VAL A 91 10.55 -3.85 9.22
N THR A 92 10.81 -2.87 10.06
CA THR A 92 10.51 -2.89 11.49
C THR A 92 9.30 -2.01 11.78
N ILE A 93 8.27 -2.60 12.40
CA ILE A 93 7.03 -1.96 12.83
C ILE A 93 7.06 -1.87 14.36
N SER A 94 7.02 -0.64 14.89
CA SER A 94 7.01 -0.37 16.33
C SER A 94 5.60 -0.39 16.91
N ARG A 95 5.48 -0.64 18.22
CA ARG A 95 4.21 -0.57 18.98
C ARG A 95 3.42 0.73 18.80
N ASP A 96 4.08 1.87 18.56
CA ASP A 96 3.37 3.13 18.33
C ASP A 96 2.51 3.10 17.04
N ASN A 97 2.86 2.19 16.11
CA ASN A 97 2.21 2.02 14.82
C ASN A 97 1.53 0.64 14.67
N TRP A 98 1.53 -0.16 15.75
CA TRP A 98 0.94 -1.49 15.81
C TRP A 98 0.23 -1.66 17.16
N LYS A 99 -1.10 -1.76 17.13
CA LYS A 99 -1.86 -2.18 18.32
C LYS A 99 -1.48 -3.62 18.66
N GLU A 100 -1.15 -3.88 19.93
CA GLU A 100 -0.73 -5.21 20.38
C GLU A 100 -1.84 -6.24 20.15
N HIS A 101 -1.73 -6.95 19.04
CA HIS A 101 -2.54 -8.11 18.71
C HIS A 101 -1.64 -9.34 18.77
N PRO A 102 -2.06 -10.43 19.42
CA PRO A 102 -1.25 -11.65 19.50
C PRO A 102 -1.12 -12.37 18.14
N TYR A 103 -1.65 -11.78 17.08
CA TYR A 103 -1.62 -12.27 15.70
C TYR A 103 -1.64 -11.10 14.71
N THR A 104 -1.11 -11.33 13.51
CA THR A 104 -1.47 -10.55 12.31
C THR A 104 -2.88 -10.93 11.87
N PHE A 105 -3.58 -9.98 11.27
CA PHE A 105 -4.95 -10.19 10.83
C PHE A 105 -5.04 -11.05 9.58
N ALA A 106 -6.15 -11.78 9.47
CA ALA A 106 -6.48 -12.45 8.22
C ALA A 106 -6.99 -11.44 7.19
N TYR A 107 -6.65 -11.67 5.91
CA TYR A 107 -7.08 -10.81 4.81
C TYR A 107 -7.15 -11.56 3.47
N HIS A 108 -7.90 -11.00 2.53
CA HIS A 108 -7.89 -11.44 1.14
C HIS A 108 -6.85 -10.65 0.35
N ASP A 109 -5.99 -11.35 -0.37
CA ASP A 109 -4.90 -10.83 -1.18
C ASP A 109 -5.19 -11.00 -2.67
N GLY A 110 -4.76 -10.02 -3.46
CA GLY A 110 -4.75 -10.05 -4.92
C GLY A 110 -3.44 -9.45 -5.45
N SER A 111 -3.48 -8.71 -6.57
CA SER A 111 -2.32 -7.89 -6.98
C SER A 111 -1.95 -6.88 -5.88
N TYR A 112 -2.95 -6.38 -5.15
CA TYR A 112 -2.84 -5.59 -3.93
C TYR A 112 -3.64 -6.27 -2.81
N GLY A 113 -3.42 -5.86 -1.56
CA GLY A 113 -4.29 -6.29 -0.46
C GLY A 113 -5.73 -5.83 -0.70
N LEU A 114 -6.71 -6.71 -0.53
CA LEU A 114 -8.12 -6.43 -0.88
C LEU A 114 -8.92 -6.00 0.35
N MET A 115 -9.04 -6.86 1.36
CA MET A 115 -9.81 -6.57 2.58
C MET A 115 -9.38 -7.48 3.72
N ASN A 116 -9.29 -6.94 4.95
CA ASN A 116 -9.05 -7.73 6.16
C ASN A 116 -10.32 -8.04 6.95
N GLU A 117 -10.18 -8.89 7.96
CA GLU A 117 -11.28 -9.32 8.84
C GLU A 117 -11.93 -8.22 9.70
N PHE A 118 -11.36 -7.00 9.73
CA PHE A 118 -11.94 -5.83 10.37
C PHE A 118 -12.71 -4.94 9.39
N GLY A 119 -12.83 -5.36 8.13
CA GLY A 119 -13.51 -4.61 7.08
C GLY A 119 -12.69 -3.45 6.52
N VAL A 120 -11.38 -3.38 6.82
CA VAL A 120 -10.48 -2.45 6.13
C VAL A 120 -10.25 -2.99 4.72
N ALA A 121 -10.61 -2.21 3.70
CA ALA A 121 -10.53 -2.59 2.30
C ALA A 121 -9.77 -1.54 1.48
N ILE A 122 -9.04 -2.00 0.46
CA ILE A 122 -8.16 -1.16 -0.34
C ILE A 122 -8.44 -1.36 -1.84
N GLY A 123 -8.51 -0.23 -2.55
CA GLY A 123 -8.54 -0.15 -4.01
C GLY A 123 -7.39 0.75 -4.44
N GLU A 124 -6.83 0.49 -5.61
CA GLU A 124 -5.60 1.14 -6.08
C GLU A 124 -5.84 1.80 -7.46
N SER A 125 -5.01 2.78 -7.79
CA SER A 125 -4.95 3.41 -9.10
C SER A 125 -3.59 4.09 -9.29
N THR A 126 -2.83 3.57 -10.25
CA THR A 126 -1.49 4.06 -10.53
C THR A 126 -1.51 5.45 -11.13
N CYS A 127 -0.65 6.33 -10.64
CA CYS A 127 -0.62 7.74 -10.98
C CYS A 127 0.78 8.18 -11.43
N ALA A 128 0.83 8.95 -12.51
CA ALA A 128 2.07 9.60 -12.92
C ALA A 128 2.55 10.60 -11.85
N SER A 129 3.84 10.58 -11.55
CA SER A 129 4.50 11.48 -10.61
C SER A 129 5.69 12.18 -11.26
N LYS A 130 6.04 13.35 -10.71
CA LYS A 130 7.24 14.11 -11.13
C LYS A 130 8.55 13.56 -10.55
N LEU A 131 8.45 12.61 -9.61
CA LEU A 131 9.57 11.99 -8.90
C LEU A 131 9.48 10.48 -9.03
N ALA A 132 10.64 9.85 -9.18
CA ALA A 132 10.82 8.41 -9.19
C ALA A 132 12.02 8.03 -8.32
N SER A 133 11.97 6.85 -7.70
CA SER A 133 13.06 6.31 -6.88
C SER A 133 13.50 4.97 -7.39
N GLN A 134 14.82 4.77 -7.47
CA GLN A 134 15.40 3.47 -7.80
C GLN A 134 15.19 2.49 -6.63
N PRO A 135 14.72 1.26 -6.91
CA PRO A 135 14.48 0.24 -5.89
C PRO A 135 15.78 -0.39 -5.37
N ILE A 136 15.74 -0.94 -4.16
CA ILE A 136 16.89 -1.56 -3.49
C ILE A 136 17.45 -2.79 -4.22
N PHE A 137 16.61 -3.51 -4.98
CA PHE A 137 17.06 -4.67 -5.76
C PHE A 137 17.84 -4.27 -7.01
N ASP A 138 17.86 -2.98 -7.34
CA ASP A 138 18.61 -2.39 -8.46
C ASP A 138 19.52 -1.25 -7.97
N ASN A 139 20.29 -1.48 -6.90
CA ASN A 139 21.26 -0.51 -6.35
C ASN A 139 20.69 0.84 -5.87
N GLY A 140 19.37 0.96 -5.74
CA GLY A 140 18.70 2.11 -5.15
C GLY A 140 18.54 2.04 -3.64
N LYS A 141 17.66 2.87 -3.09
CA LYS A 141 17.40 2.95 -1.64
C LYS A 141 15.95 2.67 -1.25
N ALA A 142 15.01 2.71 -2.20
CA ALA A 142 13.61 2.48 -1.93
C ALA A 142 13.32 0.99 -1.75
N LEU A 143 12.74 0.62 -0.61
CA LEU A 143 12.42 -0.78 -0.28
C LEU A 143 10.99 -1.17 -0.62
N LEU A 144 10.04 -0.25 -0.47
CA LEU A 144 8.61 -0.58 -0.47
C LEU A 144 7.94 -0.16 -1.78
N GLU A 145 7.08 -1.03 -2.26
CA GLU A 145 6.13 -0.76 -3.34
C GLU A 145 4.71 -0.91 -2.77
N VAL A 146 3.71 -0.32 -3.44
CA VAL A 146 2.38 -0.14 -2.87
C VAL A 146 1.68 -1.46 -2.55
N SER A 147 1.86 -2.51 -3.36
CA SER A 147 1.27 -3.82 -3.08
C SER A 147 1.75 -4.41 -1.75
N GLU A 148 3.02 -4.24 -1.41
CA GLU A 148 3.55 -4.67 -0.11
C GLU A 148 3.08 -3.77 1.04
N LEU A 149 2.98 -2.45 0.82
CA LEU A 149 2.40 -1.51 1.79
C LEU A 149 0.95 -1.88 2.15
N THR A 150 0.12 -2.20 1.15
CA THR A 150 -1.29 -2.58 1.37
C THR A 150 -1.40 -3.88 2.16
N ARG A 151 -0.56 -4.88 1.89
CA ARG A 151 -0.53 -6.15 2.65
C ARG A 151 -0.15 -5.91 4.11
N ILE A 152 0.91 -5.14 4.36
CA ILE A 152 1.32 -4.79 5.74
C ILE A 152 0.22 -4.00 6.45
N ALA A 153 -0.47 -3.09 5.75
CA ALA A 153 -1.59 -2.35 6.32
C ALA A 153 -2.72 -3.27 6.77
N LEU A 154 -3.11 -4.23 5.93
CA LEU A 154 -4.17 -5.20 6.23
C LEU A 154 -3.79 -6.18 7.33
N GLU A 155 -2.51 -6.54 7.47
CA GLU A 155 -1.97 -7.38 8.54
C GLU A 155 -2.13 -6.73 9.94
N HIS A 156 -2.23 -5.39 10.02
CA HIS A 156 -2.04 -4.65 11.28
C HIS A 156 -3.09 -3.55 11.60
N SER A 157 -4.01 -3.22 10.69
CA SER A 157 -4.93 -2.08 10.86
C SER A 157 -6.37 -2.52 11.09
N THR A 158 -7.06 -1.90 12.05
CA THR A 158 -8.49 -2.12 12.33
C THR A 158 -9.39 -1.03 11.76
N THR A 159 -8.78 0.05 11.24
CA THR A 159 -9.48 1.17 10.60
C THR A 159 -8.70 1.63 9.36
N ALA A 160 -9.39 2.28 8.42
CA ALA A 160 -8.81 2.88 7.22
C ALA A 160 -7.79 3.96 7.58
N ARG A 161 -8.09 4.75 8.62
CA ARG A 161 -7.20 5.79 9.13
C ARG A 161 -5.89 5.23 9.70
N GLU A 162 -5.93 4.09 10.37
CA GLU A 162 -4.73 3.38 10.82
C GLU A 162 -3.92 2.88 9.62
N ALA A 163 -4.59 2.28 8.62
CA ALA A 163 -3.94 1.77 7.42
C ALA A 163 -3.20 2.85 6.64
N VAL A 164 -3.83 3.99 6.34
CA VAL A 164 -3.16 5.09 5.59
C VAL A 164 -1.96 5.68 6.35
N ARG A 165 -2.04 5.73 7.69
CA ARG A 165 -0.91 6.18 8.52
C ARG A 165 0.24 5.18 8.50
N LEU A 166 -0.07 3.91 8.69
CA LEU A 166 0.94 2.85 8.70
C LEU A 166 1.67 2.79 7.36
N MET A 167 0.93 2.80 6.23
CA MET A 167 1.53 2.82 4.90
C MET A 167 2.46 4.02 4.71
N GLY A 168 1.98 5.23 5.03
CA GLY A 168 2.76 6.45 4.88
C GLY A 168 4.00 6.52 5.78
N LEU A 169 3.93 6.02 7.01
CA LEU A 169 5.07 5.98 7.93
C LEU A 169 6.14 4.98 7.48
N LEU A 170 5.73 3.81 7.01
CA LEU A 170 6.66 2.80 6.49
C LEU A 170 7.33 3.30 5.21
N ALA A 171 6.57 3.86 4.28
CA ALA A 171 7.11 4.42 3.05
C ALA A 171 8.10 5.57 3.30
N GLN A 172 7.80 6.49 4.23
CA GLN A 172 8.75 7.54 4.61
C GLN A 172 10.04 6.99 5.19
N LYS A 173 9.96 5.91 5.99
CA LYS A 173 11.11 5.36 6.70
C LYS A 173 12.00 4.48 5.84
N TYR A 174 11.41 3.68 4.97
CA TYR A 174 12.13 2.65 4.18
C TYR A 174 12.20 2.97 2.69
N GLY A 175 11.66 4.12 2.28
CA GLY A 175 11.60 4.55 0.89
C GLY A 175 10.51 3.83 0.09
N TYR A 176 10.05 4.51 -0.94
CA TYR A 176 8.99 4.05 -1.83
C TYR A 176 9.41 4.16 -3.29
N TYR A 177 9.08 3.14 -4.09
CA TYR A 177 9.22 3.14 -5.54
C TYR A 177 7.89 2.75 -6.20
N GLY A 178 7.74 3.15 -7.46
CA GLY A 178 6.53 2.92 -8.27
C GLY A 178 6.25 1.44 -8.56
N SER A 179 5.07 1.18 -9.13
CA SER A 179 4.65 -0.16 -9.55
C SER A 179 5.57 -0.73 -10.64
N GLU A 180 6.15 0.15 -11.47
CA GLU A 180 7.11 -0.21 -12.51
C GLU A 180 8.43 0.58 -12.36
N TRP A 181 9.54 -0.12 -12.62
CA TRP A 181 10.88 0.45 -12.66
C TRP A 181 11.58 0.03 -13.94
N TYR A 182 11.94 1.02 -14.77
CA TYR A 182 12.65 0.83 -16.02
C TYR A 182 14.03 1.48 -15.92
N ASP A 183 15.06 0.66 -15.66
CA ASP A 183 16.44 1.16 -15.61
C ASP A 183 16.80 1.85 -16.94
N GLY A 184 17.20 3.12 -16.84
CA GLY A 184 17.53 3.97 -17.99
C GLY A 184 16.33 4.61 -18.72
N ASP A 185 15.08 4.32 -18.34
CA ASP A 185 13.87 4.94 -18.91
C ASP A 185 13.03 5.64 -17.82
N MET A 186 13.46 6.86 -17.52
CA MET A 186 12.83 7.69 -16.49
C MET A 186 11.43 8.16 -16.92
N GLU A 187 11.17 8.35 -18.21
CA GLU A 187 9.88 8.82 -18.69
C GLU A 187 8.79 7.78 -18.41
N SER A 188 9.04 6.52 -18.77
CA SER A 188 8.13 5.42 -18.47
C SER A 188 8.02 5.17 -16.97
N THR A 189 9.15 5.19 -16.25
CA THR A 189 9.15 5.02 -14.77
C THR A 189 8.29 6.08 -14.10
N MET A 190 8.35 7.34 -14.55
CA MET A 190 7.58 8.43 -13.96
C MET A 190 6.06 8.29 -14.15
N GLN A 191 5.59 7.63 -15.22
CA GLN A 191 4.16 7.36 -15.42
C GLN A 191 3.58 6.41 -14.36
N GLU A 192 4.43 5.56 -13.78
CA GLU A 192 4.04 4.49 -12.85
C GLU A 192 4.62 4.72 -11.44
N SER A 193 5.19 5.90 -11.20
CA SER A 193 5.99 6.20 -10.00
C SER A 193 5.19 6.59 -8.77
N GLY A 194 3.91 6.95 -8.92
CA GLY A 194 3.04 7.37 -7.83
C GLY A 194 1.76 6.56 -7.76
N GLU A 195 1.08 6.60 -6.63
CA GLU A 195 -0.09 5.75 -6.37
C GLU A 195 -1.19 6.49 -5.63
N ALA A 196 -2.43 6.20 -6.00
CA ALA A 196 -3.62 6.72 -5.34
C ALA A 196 -4.53 5.57 -4.90
N LEU A 197 -4.63 5.39 -3.58
CA LEU A 197 -5.43 4.36 -2.96
C LEU A 197 -6.75 4.91 -2.42
N ILE A 198 -7.83 4.15 -2.58
CA ILE A 198 -9.03 4.28 -1.76
C ILE A 198 -8.92 3.27 -0.63
N VAL A 199 -8.94 3.74 0.62
CA VAL A 199 -8.88 2.91 1.82
C VAL A 199 -10.15 3.14 2.61
N SER A 200 -10.96 2.10 2.78
CA SER A 200 -12.25 2.17 3.47
C SER A 200 -12.31 1.23 4.67
N ASP A 201 -13.08 1.58 5.68
CA ASP A 201 -13.53 0.69 6.75
C ASP A 201 -15.05 0.87 6.91
N PRO A 202 -15.74 0.16 7.84
CA PRO A 202 -17.19 0.31 8.00
C PRO A 202 -17.69 1.73 8.36
N LEU A 203 -16.81 2.68 8.70
CA LEU A 203 -17.11 4.03 9.19
C LEU A 203 -16.54 5.16 8.33
N GLU A 204 -15.33 5.00 7.78
CA GLU A 204 -14.60 6.04 7.04
C GLU A 204 -14.10 5.54 5.68
N VAL A 205 -14.01 6.47 4.73
CA VAL A 205 -13.32 6.28 3.44
C VAL A 205 -12.23 7.35 3.33
N TRP A 206 -11.04 6.92 2.92
CA TRP A 206 -9.85 7.75 2.77
C TRP A 206 -9.30 7.61 1.36
N ILE A 207 -8.91 8.74 0.77
CA ILE A 207 -8.08 8.79 -0.43
C ILE A 207 -6.64 8.95 0.09
N PHE A 208 -5.71 8.09 -0.32
CA PHE A 208 -4.31 8.15 0.05
C PHE A 208 -3.46 8.25 -1.22
N HIS A 209 -2.74 9.36 -1.37
CA HIS A 209 -1.75 9.52 -2.43
C HIS A 209 -0.36 9.31 -1.86
N ILE A 210 0.50 8.67 -2.63
CA ILE A 210 1.91 8.49 -2.32
C ILE A 210 2.75 8.68 -3.58
N VAL A 211 3.88 9.34 -3.41
CA VAL A 211 4.94 9.48 -4.41
C VAL A 211 6.31 9.28 -3.75
N PRO A 212 7.35 8.98 -4.52
CA PRO A 212 8.70 8.91 -4.00
C PRO A 212 9.21 10.31 -3.61
N ASP A 213 10.20 10.37 -2.71
CA ASP A 213 10.85 11.64 -2.39
C ASP A 213 12.05 11.95 -3.31
N ASP A 214 12.60 13.15 -3.21
CA ASP A 214 13.76 13.59 -4.00
C ASP A 214 15.08 12.89 -3.63
N THR A 215 15.15 12.23 -2.47
CA THR A 215 16.37 11.56 -2.00
C THR A 215 16.51 10.11 -2.45
N GLY A 216 15.43 9.53 -2.99
CA GLY A 216 15.36 8.12 -3.36
C GLY A 216 15.13 7.18 -2.17
N ALA A 217 15.07 7.70 -0.95
CA ALA A 217 15.14 6.93 0.30
C ALA A 217 13.92 7.15 1.22
N SER A 218 12.99 8.00 0.82
CA SER A 218 11.76 8.29 1.56
C SER A 218 10.56 8.29 0.60
N ALA A 219 9.44 8.83 1.09
CA ALA A 219 8.23 9.03 0.33
C ALA A 219 7.57 10.34 0.74
N VAL A 220 6.75 10.89 -0.13
CA VAL A 220 5.81 11.98 0.17
C VAL A 220 4.40 11.43 0.02
N TRP A 221 3.55 11.65 1.01
CA TRP A 221 2.17 11.13 0.96
C TRP A 221 1.19 12.08 1.62
N ILE A 222 -0.06 11.99 1.19
CA ILE A 222 -1.20 12.71 1.77
C ILE A 222 -2.42 11.81 1.75
N ALA A 223 -3.17 11.80 2.84
CA ALA A 223 -4.45 11.13 2.95
C ALA A 223 -5.56 12.12 3.30
N GLN A 224 -6.70 12.03 2.62
CA GLN A 224 -7.88 12.84 2.86
C GLN A 224 -9.11 11.96 3.07
N ARG A 225 -9.85 12.18 4.16
CA ARG A 225 -11.15 11.56 4.43
C ARG A 225 -12.17 12.09 3.43
N LEU A 226 -12.88 11.17 2.78
CA LEU A 226 -14.06 11.51 1.99
C LEU A 226 -15.22 11.83 2.95
N PRO A 227 -15.94 12.96 2.78
CA PRO A 227 -17.15 13.22 3.55
C PRO A 227 -18.19 12.11 3.38
N ASP A 228 -18.99 11.89 4.41
CA ASP A 228 -19.95 10.77 4.50
C ASP A 228 -21.04 10.78 3.41
N ASP A 229 -21.25 11.92 2.77
CA ASP A 229 -22.23 12.17 1.71
C ASP A 229 -21.59 12.47 0.34
N HIS A 230 -20.34 12.03 0.13
CA HIS A 230 -19.60 12.19 -1.11
C HIS A 230 -19.28 10.86 -1.79
N ILE A 231 -19.10 10.93 -3.11
CA ILE A 231 -18.50 9.89 -3.95
C ILE A 231 -17.24 10.45 -4.63
N THR A 232 -16.27 9.59 -4.92
CA THR A 232 -15.07 9.95 -5.67
C THR A 232 -14.76 8.88 -6.71
N THR A 233 -13.99 9.26 -7.73
CA THR A 233 -13.44 8.36 -8.73
C THR A 233 -12.00 8.78 -9.00
N ILE A 234 -11.09 7.81 -9.12
CA ILE A 234 -9.69 8.02 -9.41
C ILE A 234 -9.41 7.34 -10.74
N THR A 235 -8.87 8.09 -11.70
CA THR A 235 -8.60 7.62 -13.08
C THR A 235 -7.14 7.90 -13.41
N ASN A 236 -6.24 7.12 -12.82
CA ASN A 236 -4.79 7.23 -12.99
C ASN A 236 -4.25 8.65 -12.80
N GLY A 237 -4.81 9.37 -11.81
CA GLY A 237 -4.50 10.76 -11.59
C GLY A 237 -4.90 11.24 -10.20
N PHE A 238 -4.03 12.02 -9.57
CA PHE A 238 -4.20 12.52 -8.22
C PHE A 238 -5.41 13.47 -8.08
N VAL A 239 -6.35 13.11 -7.18
CA VAL A 239 -7.61 13.83 -6.94
C VAL A 239 -7.61 14.77 -5.72
N ILE A 240 -6.74 14.57 -4.72
CA ILE A 240 -6.46 15.56 -3.68
C ILE A 240 -5.75 16.78 -4.28
N ARG A 241 -6.45 17.92 -4.35
CA ARG A 241 -5.97 19.14 -5.04
C ARG A 241 -5.39 20.20 -4.10
N LYS A 242 -5.53 20.05 -2.79
CA LYS A 242 -5.10 21.07 -1.82
C LYS A 242 -4.52 20.42 -0.56
N VAL A 243 -3.31 20.85 -0.22
CA VAL A 243 -2.67 20.50 1.06
C VAL A 243 -2.94 21.61 2.07
N PRO A 244 -3.61 21.35 3.21
CA PRO A 244 -3.76 22.36 4.25
C PRO A 244 -2.41 22.62 4.93
N GLY A 245 -2.15 23.85 5.35
CA GLY A 245 -0.87 24.22 5.97
C GLY A 245 -0.53 23.49 7.27
N LYS A 246 -1.51 22.79 7.87
CA LYS A 246 -1.32 21.84 8.98
C LYS A 246 -2.24 20.63 8.79
N PRO A 247 -1.88 19.43 9.28
CA PRO A 247 -2.79 18.30 9.32
C PRO A 247 -4.08 18.63 10.08
N THR A 248 -5.17 18.01 9.69
CA THR A 248 -6.51 18.16 10.28
C THR A 248 -7.08 16.79 10.63
N LYS A 249 -8.28 16.74 11.20
CA LYS A 249 -8.98 15.48 11.44
C LYS A 249 -9.30 14.71 10.14
N ASP A 250 -9.41 15.40 9.01
CA ASP A 250 -9.82 14.84 7.72
C ASP A 250 -8.69 14.85 6.69
N VAL A 251 -7.51 15.39 7.03
CA VAL A 251 -6.34 15.43 6.14
C VAL A 251 -5.07 15.21 6.94
N ILE A 252 -4.31 14.18 6.60
CA ILE A 252 -3.01 13.86 7.21
C ILE A 252 -1.99 13.68 6.10
N TYR A 253 -0.71 13.97 6.33
CA TYR A 253 0.33 13.89 5.31
C TYR A 253 1.71 13.74 5.93
N SER A 254 2.70 13.40 5.10
CA SER A 254 4.11 13.33 5.48
C SER A 254 4.66 14.68 5.93
N ASP A 255 5.47 14.69 6.98
CA ASP A 255 6.05 15.93 7.53
C ASP A 255 7.00 16.63 6.54
N ASN A 256 7.56 15.87 5.61
CA ASN A 256 8.45 16.32 4.55
C ASN A 256 7.73 16.97 3.34
N ILE A 257 6.39 16.95 3.25
CA ILE A 257 5.65 17.31 2.00
C ILE A 257 6.02 18.71 1.46
N PHE A 258 6.05 19.73 2.33
CA PHE A 258 6.41 21.09 1.92
C PHE A 258 7.92 21.26 1.68
N ALA A 259 8.74 20.54 2.45
CA ALA A 259 10.19 20.60 2.30
C ALA A 259 10.62 20.02 0.95
N VAL A 260 10.08 18.86 0.57
CA VAL A 260 10.34 18.22 -0.73
C VAL A 260 9.81 19.10 -1.86
N ALA A 261 8.57 19.60 -1.77
CA ALA A 261 7.99 20.46 -2.81
C ALA A 261 8.82 21.72 -3.06
N ASN A 262 9.33 22.36 -2.00
CA ASN A 262 10.20 23.54 -2.09
C ASN A 262 11.58 23.19 -2.70
N ARG A 263 12.23 22.11 -2.24
CA ARG A 263 13.56 21.72 -2.74
C ARG A 263 13.54 21.34 -4.23
N THR A 264 12.46 20.71 -4.67
CA THR A 264 12.28 20.24 -6.04
C THR A 264 11.75 21.32 -6.99
N GLY A 265 11.27 22.45 -6.46
CA GLY A 265 10.65 23.51 -7.26
C GLY A 265 9.31 23.12 -7.87
N ILE A 266 8.61 22.14 -7.29
CA ILE A 266 7.30 21.65 -7.79
C ILE A 266 6.13 22.46 -7.19
N TRP A 267 6.40 23.32 -6.19
CA TRP A 267 5.38 24.00 -5.38
C TRP A 267 4.62 25.15 -6.08
N ASP A 268 5.13 25.68 -7.19
CA ASP A 268 4.55 26.85 -7.88
C ASP A 268 4.32 26.60 -9.38
#